data_AF-A0AAN8K8W4-F1
#
_entry.id   AF-A0AAN8K8W4-F1
#
_cell.length_a   1.000
_cell.length_b   1.000
_cell.length_c   1.000
_cell.angle_alpha   90.00
_cell.angle_beta   90.00
_cell.angle_gamma   90.00
#
_symmetry.space_group_name_H-M   'P 1'
#
loop_
_entity.id
_entity.type
_entity.pdbx_description
1 polymer ?
#
loop_
_entity_poly.entity_id
_entity_poly.type
_entity_poly.pdbx_seq_one_letter_code
_entity_poly.pdbx_strand_id
1 'polypeptide(L)'
;MSNELVKRSLQLFDDQIKQKTVGNSHSSKKNKNIKDGMKLISSNKQGVWKELRHLQKNYATESKKKRKLKKKISTLEEYREKADKDHTKKNVKLLKQVSNVGKVKSVYCKKILEQHQRKLAKDLPPESREEPDSVFTDRDFDQFEQEYDYFQKLQ
;
A
#
# COMPACT_ATOMS: atom_id res chain seq x y z
N MET A 1 -22.77 -10.34 -11.58
CA MET A 1 -21.48 -11.04 -11.81
C MET A 1 -21.71 -12.53 -11.74
N SER A 2 -21.26 -13.31 -12.73
CA SER A 2 -21.53 -14.76 -12.76
C SER A 2 -20.61 -15.51 -11.79
N ASN A 3 -21.14 -16.55 -11.14
CA ASN A 3 -20.38 -17.41 -10.23
C ASN A 3 -19.18 -18.09 -10.92
N GLU A 4 -19.28 -18.32 -12.23
CA GLU A 4 -18.20 -18.90 -13.04
C GLU A 4 -17.01 -17.94 -13.18
N LEU A 5 -17.28 -16.63 -13.35
CA LEU A 5 -16.24 -15.61 -13.42
C LEU A 5 -15.47 -15.53 -12.10
N VAL A 6 -16.18 -15.59 -10.96
CA VAL A 6 -15.57 -15.61 -9.63
C VAL A 6 -14.71 -16.85 -9.43
N LYS A 7 -15.21 -18.04 -9.80
CA LYS A 7 -14.43 -19.30 -9.72
C LYS A 7 -13.17 -19.27 -10.58
N ARG A 8 -13.29 -18.78 -11.82
CA ARG A 8 -12.16 -18.66 -12.75
C ARG A 8 -11.12 -17.65 -12.25
N SER A 9 -11.57 -16.52 -11.69
CA SER A 9 -10.67 -15.53 -11.08
C SER A 9 -9.90 -16.08 -9.89
N LEU A 10 -10.54 -16.88 -9.03
CA LEU A 10 -9.89 -17.52 -7.87
C LEU A 10 -8.86 -18.58 -8.29
N GLN A 11 -9.17 -19.38 -9.31
CA GLN A 11 -8.23 -20.39 -9.83
C GLN A 11 -6.94 -19.78 -10.41
N LEU A 12 -7.01 -18.59 -11.03
CA LEU A 12 -5.83 -17.93 -11.59
C LEU A 12 -4.81 -17.52 -10.51
N PHE A 13 -5.25 -17.30 -9.28
CA PHE A 13 -4.36 -16.93 -8.18
C PHE A 13 -3.71 -18.13 -7.48
N ASP A 14 -4.24 -19.35 -7.64
CA ASP A 14 -3.70 -20.56 -6.98
C ASP A 14 -2.26 -20.89 -7.42
N ASP A 15 -1.91 -20.62 -8.68
CA ASP A 15 -0.56 -20.93 -9.19
C ASP A 15 0.48 -19.87 -8.81
N GLN A 16 0.05 -18.63 -8.57
CA GLN A 16 0.91 -17.54 -8.08
C GLN A 16 1.21 -17.67 -6.57
N ILE A 17 0.28 -18.23 -5.80
CA ILE A 17 0.45 -18.47 -4.36
C ILE A 17 1.45 -19.62 -4.09
N LYS A 18 1.48 -20.65 -4.96
CA LYS A 18 2.38 -21.82 -4.79
C LYS A 18 3.87 -21.50 -4.96
N GLN A 19 4.23 -20.46 -5.71
CA GLN A 19 5.64 -20.18 -6.03
C GLN A 19 6.45 -19.52 -4.91
N LYS A 20 5.81 -19.09 -3.80
CA LYS A 20 6.52 -18.44 -2.67
C LYS A 20 6.72 -19.32 -1.43
N THR A 21 6.27 -20.57 -1.42
CA THR A 21 6.57 -21.51 -0.33
C THR A 21 7.71 -22.44 -0.73
N VAL A 22 8.95 -21.98 -0.57
CA VAL A 22 10.11 -22.88 -0.48
C VAL A 22 9.91 -23.73 0.77
N GLY A 23 9.74 -25.04 0.59
CA GLY A 23 9.63 -26.01 1.68
C GLY A 23 8.20 -26.37 2.08
N ASN A 24 7.50 -27.11 1.22
CA ASN A 24 6.79 -28.33 1.62
C ASN A 24 6.12 -28.93 0.38
N SER A 25 6.75 -29.98 -0.15
CA SER A 25 6.10 -30.90 -1.06
C SER A 25 4.81 -31.40 -0.41
N HIS A 26 3.67 -31.01 -0.98
CA HIS A 26 2.43 -31.73 -0.77
C HIS A 26 2.58 -33.12 -1.38
N SER A 27 3.19 -34.01 -0.60
CA SER A 27 2.90 -35.43 -0.73
C SER A 27 1.39 -35.56 -0.73
N SER A 28 0.85 -36.12 -1.81
CA SER A 28 -0.50 -36.63 -1.81
C SER A 28 -0.61 -37.54 -0.60
N LYS A 29 -1.36 -37.12 0.42
CA LYS A 29 -1.71 -37.98 1.53
C LYS A 29 -2.56 -39.10 0.94
N LYS A 30 -1.89 -40.17 0.51
CA LYS A 30 -2.50 -41.49 0.33
C LYS A 30 -3.30 -41.71 1.61
N ASN A 31 -4.62 -41.79 1.47
CA ASN A 31 -5.49 -42.26 2.52
C ASN A 31 -4.94 -43.62 2.95
N LYS A 32 -4.20 -43.65 4.06
CA LYS A 32 -3.85 -44.92 4.71
C LYS A 32 -5.19 -45.51 5.11
N ASN A 33 -5.61 -46.53 4.36
CA ASN A 33 -6.79 -47.30 4.67
C ASN A 33 -6.66 -47.74 6.13
N ILE A 34 -7.54 -47.25 6.99
CA ILE A 34 -7.61 -47.55 8.44
C ILE A 34 -7.64 -49.08 8.69
N LYS A 35 -7.96 -49.86 7.66
CA LYS A 35 -7.93 -51.33 7.62
C LYS A 35 -6.53 -51.95 7.82
N ASP A 36 -5.42 -51.24 7.57
CA ASP A 36 -4.09 -51.84 7.71
C ASP A 36 -3.57 -51.89 9.15
N GLY A 37 -3.94 -50.93 10.01
CA GLY A 37 -3.57 -50.98 11.43
C GLY A 37 -4.23 -52.12 12.21
N MET A 38 -5.40 -52.60 11.75
CA MET A 38 -6.15 -53.70 12.36
C MET A 38 -5.59 -55.10 12.06
N LYS A 39 -4.74 -55.24 11.02
CA LYS A 39 -4.11 -56.52 10.69
C LYS A 39 -3.05 -56.94 11.72
N LEU A 40 -2.53 -55.98 12.49
CA LEU A 40 -1.49 -56.16 13.50
C LEU A 40 -2.05 -56.57 14.89
N ILE A 41 -3.37 -56.54 15.08
CA ILE A 41 -4.02 -56.88 16.36
C ILE A 41 -4.56 -58.30 16.24
N SER A 42 -3.82 -59.28 16.76
CA SER A 42 -4.10 -60.70 16.55
C SER A 42 -5.26 -61.24 17.40
N SER A 43 -5.51 -60.72 18.60
CA SER A 43 -6.36 -61.38 19.61
C SER A 43 -7.71 -60.72 19.93
N ASN A 44 -7.98 -59.47 19.53
CA ASN A 44 -9.28 -58.81 19.80
C ASN A 44 -9.74 -57.85 18.69
N LYS A 45 -9.91 -58.37 17.47
CA LYS A 45 -10.31 -57.56 16.32
C LYS A 45 -11.70 -56.94 16.48
N GLN A 46 -12.65 -57.67 17.08
CA GLN A 46 -14.03 -57.20 17.21
C GLN A 46 -14.21 -56.09 18.25
N GLY A 47 -13.56 -56.19 19.42
CA GLY A 47 -13.60 -55.15 20.45
C GLY A 47 -13.00 -53.84 19.94
N VAL A 48 -11.84 -53.92 19.29
CA VAL A 48 -11.17 -52.75 18.72
C VAL A 48 -12.00 -52.11 17.59
N TRP A 49 -12.71 -52.91 16.79
CA TRP A 49 -13.64 -52.37 15.78
C TRP A 49 -14.84 -51.64 16.40
N LYS A 50 -15.35 -52.11 17.54
CA LYS A 50 -16.42 -51.40 18.27
C LYS A 50 -15.91 -50.06 18.80
N GLU A 51 -14.73 -50.03 19.40
CA GLU A 51 -14.11 -48.80 19.91
C GLU A 51 -13.79 -47.80 18.80
N LEU A 52 -13.19 -48.24 17.69
CA LEU A 52 -12.95 -47.38 16.54
C LEU A 52 -14.23 -46.80 15.95
N ARG A 53 -15.31 -47.61 15.89
CA ARG A 53 -16.61 -47.15 15.42
C ARG A 53 -17.21 -46.11 16.39
N HIS A 54 -17.04 -46.28 17.70
CA HIS A 54 -17.45 -45.28 18.69
C HIS A 54 -16.65 -43.98 18.54
N LEU A 55 -15.33 -44.05 18.41
CA LEU A 55 -14.48 -42.88 18.19
C LEU A 55 -14.87 -42.15 16.91
N GLN A 56 -15.05 -42.85 15.79
CA GLN A 56 -15.43 -42.26 14.51
C GLN A 56 -16.81 -41.56 14.60
N LYS A 57 -17.77 -42.16 15.28
CA LYS A 57 -19.09 -41.53 15.54
C LYS A 57 -18.92 -40.26 16.39
N ASN A 58 -18.09 -40.29 17.41
CA ASN A 58 -17.83 -39.12 18.27
C ASN A 58 -17.12 -37.99 17.52
N TYR A 59 -16.17 -38.29 16.64
CA TYR A 59 -15.55 -37.28 15.76
C TYR A 59 -16.56 -36.68 14.77
N ALA A 60 -17.49 -37.48 14.25
CA ALA A 60 -18.54 -37.01 13.35
C ALA A 60 -19.56 -36.11 14.06
N THR A 61 -19.93 -36.40 15.32
CA THR A 61 -20.83 -35.55 16.10
C THR A 61 -20.14 -34.25 16.52
N GLU A 62 -18.90 -34.30 16.97
CA GLU A 62 -18.10 -33.12 17.33
C GLU A 62 -17.87 -32.18 16.14
N SER A 63 -17.55 -32.71 14.96
CA SER A 63 -17.42 -31.90 13.75
C SER A 63 -18.75 -31.25 13.33
N LYS A 64 -19.90 -31.95 13.49
CA LYS A 64 -21.24 -31.37 13.27
C LYS A 64 -21.57 -30.27 14.28
N LYS A 65 -21.25 -30.43 15.56
CA LYS A 65 -21.42 -29.38 16.59
C LYS A 65 -20.58 -28.14 16.26
N LYS A 66 -19.28 -28.32 15.93
CA LYS A 66 -18.39 -27.22 15.51
C LYS A 66 -18.89 -26.51 14.25
N ARG A 67 -19.45 -27.25 13.28
CA ARG A 67 -20.09 -26.65 12.09
C ARG A 67 -21.35 -25.86 12.45
N LYS A 68 -22.17 -26.33 13.41
CA LYS A 68 -23.36 -25.60 13.89
C LYS A 68 -22.98 -24.34 14.69
N LEU A 69 -21.94 -24.39 15.53
CA LEU A 69 -21.41 -23.21 16.21
C LEU A 69 -20.86 -22.16 15.22
N LYS A 70 -20.27 -22.64 14.11
CA LYS A 70 -19.84 -21.80 13.00
C LYS A 70 -20.96 -21.39 12.04
N LYS A 71 -22.20 -21.86 12.22
CA LYS A 71 -23.33 -21.37 11.42
C LYS A 71 -23.69 -19.97 11.91
N LYS A 72 -22.96 -19.01 11.35
CA LYS A 72 -23.31 -17.61 11.11
C LYS A 72 -23.97 -16.91 12.30
N ILE A 73 -23.14 -16.45 13.23
CA ILE A 73 -23.42 -15.14 13.84
C ILE A 73 -23.56 -14.19 12.65
N SER A 74 -24.70 -13.51 12.54
CA SER A 74 -24.91 -12.59 11.44
C SER A 74 -23.82 -11.53 11.48
N THR A 75 -23.33 -11.07 10.33
CA THR A 75 -22.35 -9.96 10.30
C THR A 75 -22.85 -8.73 11.05
N LEU A 76 -24.18 -8.55 11.09
CA LEU A 76 -24.86 -7.53 11.89
C LEU A 76 -24.76 -7.75 13.40
N GLU A 77 -24.80 -9.00 13.83
CA GLU A 77 -24.74 -9.39 15.23
C GLU A 77 -23.30 -9.28 15.75
N GLU A 78 -22.31 -9.70 14.94
CA GLU A 78 -20.90 -9.40 15.19
C GLU A 78 -20.61 -7.90 15.19
N TYR A 79 -21.25 -7.12 14.31
CA TYR A 79 -21.09 -5.67 14.27
C TYR A 79 -21.65 -5.04 15.55
N ARG A 80 -22.84 -5.43 15.99
CA ARG A 80 -23.43 -4.95 17.25
C ARG A 80 -22.53 -5.25 18.45
N GLU A 81 -22.02 -6.48 18.58
CA GLU A 81 -21.09 -6.86 19.65
C GLU A 81 -19.76 -6.09 19.64
N LYS A 82 -19.35 -5.58 18.48
CA LYS A 82 -18.10 -4.84 18.29
C LYS A 82 -18.30 -3.32 18.27
N ALA A 83 -19.52 -2.84 18.02
CA ALA A 83 -19.85 -1.42 17.87
C ALA A 83 -19.72 -0.65 19.18
N ASP A 84 -20.02 -1.27 20.32
CA ASP A 84 -19.94 -0.64 21.64
C ASP A 84 -18.49 -0.48 22.16
N LYS A 85 -17.49 -0.96 21.41
CA LYS A 85 -16.09 -0.84 21.79
C LYS A 85 -15.56 0.53 21.41
N ASP A 86 -15.23 1.32 22.43
CA ASP A 86 -14.53 2.58 22.22
C ASP A 86 -13.10 2.34 21.67
N HIS A 87 -12.90 2.73 20.42
CA HIS A 87 -11.63 2.66 19.71
C HIS A 87 -10.90 4.00 19.62
N THR A 88 -11.40 5.07 20.26
CA THR A 88 -10.85 6.43 20.18
C THR A 88 -9.36 6.48 20.50
N LYS A 89 -8.94 5.92 21.65
CA LYS A 89 -7.53 5.90 22.07
C LYS A 89 -6.62 5.19 21.08
N LYS A 90 -7.08 4.07 20.51
CA LYS A 90 -6.32 3.30 19.50
C LYS A 90 -6.20 4.10 18.20
N ASN A 91 -7.29 4.72 17.76
CA ASN A 91 -7.32 5.55 16.56
C ASN A 91 -6.42 6.77 16.69
N VAL A 92 -6.45 7.47 17.83
CA VAL A 92 -5.56 8.61 18.10
C VAL A 92 -4.09 8.19 18.10
N LYS A 93 -3.76 7.04 18.70
CA LYS A 93 -2.39 6.51 18.66
C LYS A 93 -1.95 6.22 17.22
N LEU A 94 -2.84 5.63 16.42
CA LEU A 94 -2.56 5.28 15.03
C LEU A 94 -2.40 6.54 14.16
N LEU A 95 -3.26 7.54 14.33
CA LEU A 95 -3.12 8.84 13.66
C LEU A 95 -1.81 9.54 14.02
N LYS A 96 -1.38 9.51 15.29
CA LYS A 96 -0.08 10.04 15.71
C LYS A 96 1.09 9.28 15.06
N GLN A 97 1.00 7.95 14.98
CA GLN A 97 2.01 7.13 14.31
C GLN A 97 2.08 7.43 12.81
N VAL A 98 0.95 7.50 12.13
CA VAL A 98 0.88 7.87 10.71
C VAL A 98 1.39 9.29 10.48
N SER A 99 1.06 10.25 11.34
CA SER A 99 1.60 11.61 11.28
C SER A 99 3.12 11.63 11.45
N ASN A 100 3.69 10.75 12.28
CA ASN A 100 5.13 10.66 12.46
C ASN A 100 5.85 9.96 11.30
N VAL A 101 5.23 8.94 10.70
CA VAL A 101 5.79 8.18 9.56
C VAL A 101 5.62 8.93 8.24
N GLY A 102 4.51 9.66 8.08
CA GLY A 102 4.18 10.44 6.89
C GLY A 102 4.91 11.78 6.79
N LYS A 103 5.67 12.18 7.82
CA LYS A 103 6.58 13.33 7.73
C LYS A 103 7.76 12.95 6.84
N VAL A 104 7.67 13.33 5.57
CA VAL A 104 8.81 13.28 4.65
C VAL A 104 9.96 14.09 5.28
N LYS A 105 11.16 13.49 5.36
CA LYS A 105 12.32 14.20 5.94
C LYS A 105 12.51 15.53 5.22
N SER A 106 12.76 16.60 5.97
CA SER A 106 12.85 17.96 5.41
C SER A 106 13.86 18.07 4.26
N VAL A 107 14.89 17.23 4.27
CA VAL A 107 15.88 17.10 3.20
C VAL A 107 15.23 16.74 1.86
N TYR A 108 14.30 15.78 1.83
CA TYR A 108 13.61 15.41 0.59
C TYR A 108 12.60 16.46 0.17
N CYS A 109 11.89 17.08 1.13
CA CYS A 109 11.01 18.20 0.83
C CYS A 109 11.78 19.36 0.18
N LYS A 110 12.96 19.71 0.70
CA LYS A 110 13.84 20.74 0.12
C LYS A 110 14.30 20.37 -1.28
N LYS A 111 14.74 19.12 -1.51
CA LYS A 111 15.13 18.64 -2.85
C LYS A 111 14.00 18.70 -3.87
N ILE A 112 12.78 18.34 -3.46
CA ILE A 112 11.59 18.44 -4.31
C ILE A 112 11.32 19.92 -4.61
N LEU A 113 11.33 20.79 -3.59
CA LEU A 113 11.14 22.22 -3.79
C LEU A 113 12.20 22.81 -4.73
N GLU A 114 13.48 22.50 -4.54
CA GLU A 114 14.57 22.94 -5.42
C GLU A 114 14.39 22.43 -6.86
N GLN A 115 13.97 21.17 -7.05
CA GLN A 115 13.73 20.60 -8.37
C GLN A 115 12.55 21.26 -9.10
N HIS A 116 11.54 21.72 -8.37
CA HIS A 116 10.33 22.31 -8.91
C HIS A 116 10.36 23.85 -8.94
N GLN A 117 11.27 24.48 -8.20
CA GLN A 117 11.51 25.93 -8.24
C GLN A 117 12.08 26.33 -9.60
N ARG A 118 11.76 27.56 -10.05
CA ARG A 118 12.32 28.20 -11.24
C ARG A 118 11.97 27.55 -12.59
N LYS A 119 10.93 26.71 -12.64
CA LYS A 119 10.40 26.20 -13.93
C LYS A 119 9.55 27.21 -14.67
N LEU A 120 8.94 28.16 -13.93
CA LEU A 120 8.15 29.24 -14.49
C LEU A 120 8.99 30.52 -14.49
N ALA A 121 8.85 31.33 -15.55
CA ALA A 121 9.52 32.63 -15.67
C ALA A 121 9.25 33.57 -14.48
N LYS A 122 8.11 33.40 -13.80
CA LYS A 122 7.72 34.18 -12.61
C LYS A 122 8.53 33.83 -11.35
N ASP A 123 9.11 32.64 -11.31
CA ASP A 123 9.86 32.13 -10.15
C ASP A 123 11.37 32.38 -10.29
N LEU A 124 11.83 32.88 -11.45
CA LEU A 124 13.20 33.32 -11.64
C LEU A 124 13.39 34.64 -10.89
N PRO A 125 14.50 34.81 -10.14
CA PRO A 125 14.85 36.12 -9.61
C PRO A 125 15.01 37.10 -10.78
N PRO A 126 14.57 38.36 -10.62
CA PRO A 126 14.75 39.36 -11.67
C PRO A 126 16.25 39.49 -11.95
N GLU A 127 16.65 39.25 -13.20
CA GLU A 127 18.00 39.56 -13.66
C GLU A 127 18.23 41.06 -13.43
N SER A 128 19.35 41.40 -12.78
CA SER A 128 19.81 42.78 -12.70
C SER A 128 20.07 43.24 -14.12
N ARG A 129 19.13 44.00 -14.69
CA ARG A 129 19.34 44.65 -15.97
C ARG A 129 20.37 45.73 -15.72
N GLU A 130 21.57 45.53 -16.26
CA GLU A 130 22.51 46.62 -16.46
C GLU A 130 21.80 47.64 -17.35
N GLU A 131 21.80 48.91 -16.93
CA GLU A 131 21.23 49.98 -17.73
C GLU A 131 21.99 50.01 -19.07
N PRO A 132 21.29 50.17 -20.21
CA PRO A 132 21.98 50.24 -21.49
C PRO A 132 22.94 51.43 -21.45
N ASP A 133 24.23 51.16 -21.64
CA ASP A 133 25.24 52.21 -21.72
C ASP A 133 24.79 53.26 -22.75
N SER A 134 24.75 54.52 -22.31
CA SER A 134 24.48 55.64 -23.22
C SER A 134 25.56 55.67 -24.29
N VAL A 135 25.13 55.69 -25.57
CA VAL A 135 26.05 55.81 -26.71
C VAL A 135 26.76 57.17 -26.70
N PHE A 136 26.17 58.17 -26.05
CA PHE A 136 26.75 59.50 -25.90
C PHE A 136 27.54 59.62 -24.60
N THR A 137 28.74 60.16 -24.74
CA THR A 137 29.61 60.57 -23.63
C THR A 137 29.43 62.05 -23.34
N ASP A 138 29.81 62.51 -22.15
CA ASP A 138 29.71 63.93 -21.76
C ASP A 138 30.44 64.86 -22.74
N ARG A 139 31.49 64.37 -23.41
CA ARG A 139 32.22 65.12 -24.44
C ARG A 139 31.40 65.38 -25.71
N ASP A 140 30.48 64.47 -26.03
CA ASP A 140 29.60 64.64 -27.19
C ASP A 140 28.60 65.77 -26.95
N PHE A 141 28.21 65.99 -25.69
CA PHE A 141 27.37 67.12 -25.31
C PHE A 141 28.11 68.46 -25.39
N ASP A 142 29.38 68.51 -24.95
CA ASP A 142 30.21 69.71 -25.09
C ASP A 142 30.37 70.14 -26.55
N GLN A 143 30.57 69.16 -27.45
CA GLN A 143 30.73 69.44 -28.88
C GLN A 143 29.42 69.86 -29.52
N PHE A 144 28.30 69.25 -29.12
CA PHE A 144 26.98 69.65 -29.57
C PHE A 144 26.62 71.08 -29.13
N GLU A 145 26.96 71.48 -27.90
CA GLU A 145 26.72 72.84 -27.41
C GLU A 145 27.48 73.88 -28.25
N GLN A 146 28.75 73.60 -28.57
CA GLN A 146 29.55 74.48 -29.42
C GLN A 146 28.99 74.61 -30.84
N GLU A 147 28.58 73.50 -31.46
CA GLU A 147 27.95 73.51 -32.78
C GLU A 147 26.62 74.25 -32.74
N TYR A 148 25.80 74.00 -31.72
CA TYR A 148 24.49 74.64 -31.57
C TYR A 148 24.61 76.16 -31.41
N ASP A 149 25.52 76.62 -30.55
CA ASP A 149 25.83 78.04 -30.37
C ASP A 149 26.38 78.69 -31.64
N TYR A 150 27.20 77.95 -32.41
CA TYR A 150 27.71 78.41 -33.69
C TYR A 150 26.56 78.60 -34.70
N PHE A 151 25.64 77.63 -34.80
CA PHE A 151 24.49 77.72 -35.69
C PHE A 151 23.50 78.80 -35.28
N GLN A 152 23.29 79.06 -33.99
CA GLN A 152 22.47 80.18 -33.52
C GLN A 152 23.06 81.55 -33.88
N LYS A 153 24.38 81.70 -33.85
CA LYS A 153 25.06 82.96 -34.19
C LYS A 153 25.07 83.27 -35.69
N LEU A 154 24.81 82.27 -36.54
CA LEU A 154 24.70 82.45 -38.00
C LEU A 154 23.28 82.83 -38.47
N GLN A 155 22.26 82.73 -37.62
CA GLN A 155 20.90 83.21 -37.90
C GLN A 155 20.72 84.67 -37.46
#